data_AF-A0A8K0GB13-F1
#
_entry.id   AF-A0A8K0GB13-F1
#
_cell.length_a   1.000
_cell.length_b   1.000
_cell.length_c   1.000
_cell.angle_alpha   90.00
_cell.angle_beta   90.00
_cell.angle_gamma   90.00
#
_symmetry.space_group_name_H-M   'P 1'
#
loop_
_entity.id
_entity.type
_entity.pdbx_description
1 polymer ?
#
loop_
_entity_poly.entity_id
_entity_poly.type
_entity_poly.pdbx_seq_one_letter_code
_entity_poly.pdbx_strand_id
1 'polypeptide(L)'
;MPHTCDQRNEITDIIQETICALVNDESFLQKIIERMWTKFKQKIEDIYQEIQYKTSVLQEENEKLREDLNRLEQYTRRNNIRIFGVKQEENENVLEKVIATLNNVGKVNIKDCFVYRCHRVGRQIPGKPQPIIVKFTSY
;
A
#
# COMPACT_ATOMS: atom_id res chain seq x y z
N MET A 1 -41.68 8.90 58.08
CA MET A 1 -40.68 9.01 59.17
C MET A 1 -39.33 8.67 58.58
N PRO A 2 -38.29 9.51 58.74
CA PRO A 2 -36.94 9.17 58.30
C PRO A 2 -36.38 8.05 59.21
N HIS A 3 -35.73 7.05 58.62
CA HIS A 3 -35.04 6.00 59.38
C HIS A 3 -34.02 6.63 60.34
N THR A 4 -33.91 6.08 61.56
CA THR A 4 -32.87 6.48 62.52
C THR A 4 -31.48 6.14 61.97
N CYS A 5 -30.44 6.80 62.48
CA CYS A 5 -29.06 6.56 62.03
C CYS A 5 -28.69 5.08 62.13
N ASP A 6 -29.12 4.44 63.23
CA ASP A 6 -28.85 3.04 63.53
C ASP A 6 -29.55 2.09 62.54
N GLN A 7 -30.81 2.37 62.18
CA GLN A 7 -31.54 1.61 61.17
C GLN A 7 -30.88 1.68 59.78
N ARG A 8 -30.30 2.83 59.43
CA ARG A 8 -29.57 2.97 58.16
C ARG A 8 -28.27 2.17 58.15
N ASN A 9 -27.56 2.14 59.27
CA ASN A 9 -26.32 1.37 59.40
C ASN A 9 -26.61 -0.14 59.33
N GLU A 10 -27.61 -0.64 60.06
CA GLU A 10 -28.02 -2.05 60.01
C GLU A 10 -28.42 -2.50 58.59
N ILE A 11 -29.22 -1.69 57.88
CA ILE A 11 -29.60 -1.98 56.49
C ILE A 11 -28.36 -2.02 55.58
N THR A 12 -27.40 -1.12 55.81
CA THR A 12 -26.17 -1.06 55.00
C THR A 12 -25.33 -2.31 55.22
N ASP A 13 -25.16 -2.74 56.47
CA ASP A 13 -24.40 -3.94 56.83
C ASP A 13 -25.05 -5.21 56.24
N ILE A 14 -26.37 -5.35 56.33
CA ILE A 14 -27.10 -6.48 55.75
C ILE A 14 -26.95 -6.52 54.23
N ILE A 15 -27.07 -5.36 53.56
CA ILE A 15 -26.86 -5.28 52.11
C ILE A 15 -25.43 -5.68 51.75
N GLN A 16 -24.44 -5.23 52.53
CA GLN A 16 -23.03 -5.52 52.29
C GLN A 16 -22.72 -7.01 52.47
N GLU A 17 -23.23 -7.64 53.53
CA GLU A 17 -23.12 -9.09 53.75
C GLU A 17 -23.80 -9.89 52.63
N THR A 18 -25.01 -9.48 52.23
CA THR A 18 -25.77 -10.16 51.16
C THR A 18 -25.04 -10.06 49.81
N ILE A 19 -24.50 -8.89 49.48
CA ILE A 19 -23.70 -8.69 48.26
C ILE A 19 -22.41 -9.51 48.33
N CYS A 20 -21.72 -9.54 49.47
CA CYS A 20 -20.53 -10.36 49.66
C CYS A 20 -20.83 -11.85 49.48
N ALA A 21 -21.95 -12.34 50.01
CA ALA A 21 -22.37 -13.73 49.83
C ALA A 21 -22.69 -14.05 48.36
N LEU A 22 -23.35 -13.14 47.64
CA LEU A 22 -23.67 -13.27 46.22
C LEU A 22 -22.44 -13.23 45.31
N VAL A 23 -21.45 -12.39 45.61
CA VAL A 23 -20.21 -12.29 44.82
C VAL A 23 -19.29 -13.47 45.08
N ASN A 24 -19.29 -14.03 46.29
CA ASN A 24 -18.54 -15.23 46.62
C ASN A 24 -19.24 -16.54 46.19
N ASP A 25 -20.46 -16.46 45.64
CA ASP A 25 -21.11 -17.59 45.00
C ASP A 25 -20.40 -17.94 43.69
N GLU A 26 -19.64 -19.03 43.74
CA GLU A 26 -18.89 -19.56 42.61
C GLU A 26 -19.78 -19.79 41.38
N SER A 27 -21.04 -20.19 41.60
CA SER A 27 -22.00 -20.43 40.52
C SER A 27 -22.46 -19.13 39.83
N PHE A 28 -22.52 -18.02 40.58
CA PHE A 28 -22.86 -16.71 40.07
C PHE A 28 -21.69 -16.12 39.27
N LEU A 29 -20.47 -16.17 39.81
CA LEU A 29 -19.27 -15.71 39.11
C LEU A 29 -19.04 -16.48 37.81
N GLN A 30 -19.22 -17.81 37.83
CA GLN A 30 -19.08 -18.64 36.63
C GLN A 30 -20.07 -18.21 35.52
N LYS A 31 -21.34 -17.95 35.86
CA LYS A 31 -22.33 -17.45 34.91
C LYS A 31 -21.97 -16.08 34.33
N ILE A 32 -21.38 -15.18 35.13
CA ILE A 32 -20.90 -13.88 34.65
C ILE A 32 -19.74 -14.07 33.66
N ILE A 33 -18.76 -14.90 34.02
CA ILE A 33 -17.59 -15.19 33.18
C ILE A 33 -18.02 -15.80 31.86
N GLU A 34 -18.93 -16.78 31.88
CA GLU A 34 -19.47 -17.41 30.66
C GLU A 34 -20.15 -16.37 29.75
N ARG A 35 -21.04 -15.54 30.30
CA ARG A 35 -21.72 -14.48 29.52
C ARG A 35 -20.74 -13.49 28.93
N MET A 36 -19.72 -13.08 29.68
CA MET A 36 -18.67 -12.20 29.18
C MET A 36 -17.87 -12.88 28.07
N TRP A 37 -17.47 -14.14 28.27
CA TRP A 37 -16.70 -14.91 27.30
C TRP A 37 -17.46 -15.05 25.98
N THR A 38 -18.76 -15.34 26.03
CA THR A 38 -19.59 -15.39 24.81
C THR A 38 -19.60 -14.05 24.08
N LYS A 39 -19.76 -12.94 24.81
CA LYS A 39 -19.74 -11.58 24.20
C LYS A 39 -18.37 -11.24 23.61
N PHE A 40 -17.28 -11.57 24.32
CA PHE A 40 -15.92 -11.34 23.82
C PHE A 40 -15.62 -12.19 22.60
N LYS A 41 -15.97 -13.48 22.64
CA LYS A 41 -15.81 -14.40 21.52
C LYS A 41 -16.54 -13.90 20.28
N GLN A 42 -17.78 -13.44 20.42
CA GLN A 42 -18.54 -12.87 19.31
C GLN A 42 -17.84 -11.63 18.73
N LYS A 43 -17.44 -10.68 19.58
CA LYS A 43 -16.75 -9.46 19.09
C LYS A 43 -15.42 -9.77 18.40
N ILE A 44 -14.66 -10.74 18.91
CA ILE A 44 -13.41 -11.17 18.28
C ILE A 44 -13.69 -11.75 16.90
N GLU A 45 -14.71 -12.60 16.77
CA GLU A 45 -15.10 -13.17 15.49
C GLU A 45 -15.55 -12.08 14.51
N ASP A 46 -16.40 -11.15 14.95
CA ASP A 46 -16.88 -10.05 14.10
C ASP A 46 -15.73 -9.18 13.58
N ILE A 47 -14.79 -8.82 14.46
CA ILE A 47 -13.59 -8.04 14.08
C ILE A 47 -12.69 -8.85 13.15
N TYR A 48 -12.53 -10.15 13.40
CA TYR A 48 -11.72 -11.01 12.55
C TYR A 48 -12.29 -11.07 11.14
N GLN A 49 -13.61 -11.27 11.00
CA GLN A 49 -14.29 -11.28 9.71
C GLN A 49 -14.19 -9.93 8.99
N GLU A 50 -14.36 -8.82 9.71
CA GLU A 50 -14.24 -7.48 9.12
C GLU A 50 -12.81 -7.23 8.60
N ILE A 51 -11.79 -7.63 9.36
CA ILE A 51 -10.38 -7.50 8.95
C ILE A 51 -10.09 -8.37 7.73
N GLN A 52 -10.55 -9.62 7.73
CA GLN A 52 -10.35 -10.53 6.59
C GLN A 52 -11.00 -9.96 5.32
N TYR A 53 -12.24 -9.49 5.43
CA TYR A 53 -12.95 -8.87 4.32
C TYR A 53 -12.20 -7.65 3.77
N LYS A 54 -11.86 -6.69 4.64
CA LYS A 54 -11.12 -5.48 4.23
C LYS A 54 -9.78 -5.82 3.59
N THR A 55 -9.07 -6.82 4.13
CA THR A 55 -7.79 -7.27 3.57
C THR A 55 -7.97 -7.83 2.17
N SER A 56 -9.00 -8.65 1.94
CA SER A 56 -9.28 -9.22 0.62
C SER A 56 -9.61 -8.15 -0.43
N VAL A 57 -10.47 -7.18 -0.07
CA VAL A 57 -10.86 -6.07 -0.95
C VAL A 57 -9.65 -5.21 -1.31
N LEU A 58 -8.83 -4.86 -0.30
CA LEU A 58 -7.63 -4.07 -0.53
C LEU A 58 -6.60 -4.79 -1.39
N GLN A 59 -6.48 -6.12 -1.28
CA GLN A 59 -5.59 -6.90 -2.13
C GLN A 59 -6.05 -6.88 -3.59
N GLU A 60 -7.33 -7.11 -3.84
CA GLU A 60 -7.91 -7.07 -5.19
C GLU A 60 -7.76 -5.67 -5.83
N GLU A 61 -8.05 -4.61 -5.08
CA GLU A 61 -7.84 -3.24 -5.55
C GLU A 61 -6.37 -2.95 -5.85
N ASN A 62 -5.44 -3.45 -5.02
CA ASN A 62 -4.01 -3.25 -5.25
C ASN A 62 -3.54 -3.94 -6.53
N GLU A 63 -4.02 -5.16 -6.78
CA GLU A 63 -3.71 -5.91 -7.99
C GLU A 63 -4.22 -5.17 -9.23
N LYS A 64 -5.49 -4.75 -9.21
CA LYS A 64 -6.07 -3.96 -10.31
C LYS A 64 -5.33 -2.67 -10.58
N LEU A 65 -4.96 -1.93 -9.53
CA LEU A 65 -4.19 -0.69 -9.65
C LEU A 65 -2.80 -0.94 -10.24
N ARG A 66 -2.14 -2.06 -9.86
CA ARG A 66 -0.84 -2.44 -10.45
C ARG A 66 -0.95 -2.77 -11.93
N GLU A 67 -2.00 -3.49 -12.32
CA GLU A 67 -2.27 -3.80 -13.73
C GLU A 67 -2.53 -2.54 -14.55
N ASP A 68 -3.36 -1.64 -14.04
CA ASP A 68 -3.67 -0.36 -14.68
C ASP A 68 -2.41 0.52 -14.82
N LEU A 69 -1.58 0.59 -13.78
CA LEU A 69 -0.31 1.30 -13.83
C LEU A 69 0.61 0.71 -14.89
N ASN A 70 0.77 -0.62 -14.94
CA ASN A 70 1.58 -1.28 -15.94
C ASN A 70 1.07 -0.99 -17.37
N ARG A 71 -0.25 -1.05 -17.58
CA ARG A 71 -0.87 -0.71 -18.87
C ARG A 71 -0.60 0.74 -19.28
N LEU A 72 -0.74 1.68 -18.35
CA LEU A 72 -0.45 3.10 -18.60
C LEU A 72 1.04 3.34 -18.87
N GLU A 73 1.93 2.67 -18.15
CA GLU A 73 3.37 2.73 -18.41
C GLU A 73 3.72 2.19 -19.81
N GLN A 74 3.16 1.06 -20.21
CA GLN A 74 3.36 0.50 -21.55
C GLN A 74 2.83 1.46 -22.62
N TYR A 75 1.64 2.02 -22.43
CA TYR A 75 1.05 2.97 -23.37
C TYR A 75 1.91 4.23 -23.51
N THR A 76 2.40 4.79 -22.39
CA THR A 76 3.23 6.00 -22.40
C THR A 76 4.64 5.76 -22.94
N ARG A 77 5.18 4.54 -22.82
CA ARG A 77 6.50 4.14 -23.32
C ARG A 77 6.46 3.54 -24.74
N ARG A 78 5.29 3.42 -25.37
CA ARG A 78 5.13 2.79 -26.69
C ARG A 78 6.03 3.38 -27.78
N ASN A 79 6.27 4.69 -27.72
CA ASN A 79 7.10 5.42 -28.71
C ASN A 79 8.51 5.65 -28.19
N ASN A 80 8.89 4.98 -27.10
CA ASN A 80 10.19 5.16 -26.49
C ASN A 80 11.09 4.00 -26.87
N ILE A 81 12.25 4.32 -27.45
CA ILE A 81 13.31 3.34 -27.70
C ILE A 81 14.48 3.65 -26.76
N ARG A 82 15.06 2.59 -26.19
CA ARG A 82 16.26 2.69 -25.37
C ARG A 82 17.46 2.14 -26.14
N ILE A 83 18.43 3.00 -26.41
CA ILE A 83 19.62 2.69 -27.19
C ILE A 83 20.81 2.49 -26.25
N PHE A 84 21.52 1.38 -26.44
CA PHE A 84 22.71 1.01 -25.67
C PHE A 84 23.96 1.07 -26.57
N GLY A 85 25.15 1.19 -25.97
CA GLY A 85 26.42 1.11 -26.69
C GLY A 85 26.86 2.36 -27.44
N VAL A 86 26.08 3.45 -27.41
CA VAL A 86 26.49 4.73 -28.01
C VAL A 86 27.55 5.39 -27.14
N LYS A 87 28.76 5.58 -27.67
CA LYS A 87 29.88 6.23 -26.97
C LYS A 87 29.47 7.62 -26.44
N GLN A 88 29.79 7.88 -25.18
CA GLN A 88 29.52 9.15 -24.51
C GLN A 88 30.74 10.06 -24.64
N GLU A 89 30.50 11.32 -24.97
CA GLU A 89 31.54 12.37 -25.07
C GLU A 89 31.12 13.57 -24.23
N GLU A 90 32.10 14.36 -23.80
CA GLU A 90 31.83 15.62 -23.08
C GLU A 90 31.14 16.61 -24.01
N ASN A 91 30.14 17.33 -23.48
CA ASN A 91 29.34 18.30 -24.22
C ASN A 91 28.70 17.75 -25.51
N GLU A 92 28.33 16.46 -25.52
CA GLU A 92 27.74 15.82 -26.70
C GLU A 92 26.35 16.38 -27.06
N ASN A 93 26.08 16.51 -28.36
CA ASN A 93 24.72 16.65 -28.86
C ASN A 93 24.06 15.26 -28.96
N VAL A 94 23.24 14.92 -27.97
CA VAL A 94 22.56 13.61 -27.90
C VAL A 94 21.65 13.38 -29.11
N LEU A 95 20.97 14.43 -29.62
CA LEU A 95 20.06 14.32 -30.75
C LEU A 95 20.81 13.93 -32.03
N GLU A 96 21.87 14.68 -32.36
CA GLU A 96 22.73 14.38 -33.52
C GLU A 96 23.30 12.97 -33.45
N LYS A 97 23.78 12.54 -32.26
CA LYS A 97 24.29 11.17 -32.08
C LYS A 97 23.23 10.11 -32.31
N VAL A 98 22.01 10.32 -31.81
CA VAL A 98 20.90 9.38 -32.03
C VAL A 98 20.59 9.27 -33.52
N ILE A 99 20.45 10.39 -34.21
CA ILE A 99 20.15 10.43 -35.65
C ILE A 99 21.26 9.78 -36.45
N ALA A 100 22.52 10.13 -36.18
CA ALA A 100 23.67 9.52 -36.82
C ALA A 100 23.73 8.00 -36.56
N THR A 101 23.47 7.56 -35.33
CA THR A 101 23.46 6.12 -34.98
C THR A 101 22.36 5.39 -35.75
N LEU A 102 21.12 5.90 -35.71
CA LEU A 102 19.99 5.26 -36.38
C LEU A 102 20.16 5.25 -37.90
N ASN A 103 20.66 6.33 -38.50
CA ASN A 103 20.84 6.40 -39.94
C ASN A 103 22.03 5.57 -40.43
N ASN A 104 23.17 5.63 -39.74
CA ASN A 104 24.40 4.95 -40.17
C ASN A 104 24.39 3.46 -39.83
N VAL A 105 23.94 3.09 -38.62
CA VAL A 105 23.94 1.71 -38.12
C VAL A 105 22.60 1.04 -38.41
N GLY A 106 21.51 1.70 -38.03
CA GLY A 106 20.15 1.16 -38.21
C GLY A 106 19.63 1.21 -39.65
N LYS A 107 20.31 1.94 -40.54
CA LYS A 107 19.92 2.13 -41.96
C LYS A 107 18.49 2.63 -42.14
N VAL A 108 18.00 3.42 -41.20
CA VAL A 108 16.70 4.11 -41.27
C VAL A 108 16.90 5.57 -41.67
N ASN A 109 15.86 6.25 -42.18
CA ASN A 109 15.94 7.66 -42.54
C ASN A 109 15.22 8.51 -41.49
N ILE A 110 15.89 8.75 -40.36
CA ILE A 110 15.36 9.53 -39.25
C ILE A 110 15.85 10.98 -39.38
N LYS A 111 14.91 11.91 -39.16
CA LYS A 111 15.13 13.37 -39.09
C LYS A 111 14.77 13.86 -37.69
N ASP A 112 15.30 15.03 -37.33
CA ASP A 112 15.07 15.69 -36.05
C ASP A 112 13.59 15.84 -35.71
N CYS A 113 12.74 16.13 -36.70
CA CYS A 113 11.29 16.30 -36.52
C CYS A 113 10.55 15.03 -36.06
N PHE A 114 11.15 13.85 -36.17
CA PHE A 114 10.57 12.61 -35.65
C PHE A 114 10.90 12.39 -34.17
N VAL A 115 11.91 13.06 -33.64
CA VAL A 115 12.34 12.92 -32.25
C VAL A 115 11.68 14.00 -31.41
N TYR A 116 10.80 13.59 -30.49
CA TYR A 116 10.17 14.50 -29.53
C TYR A 116 11.12 14.88 -28.40
N ARG A 117 11.87 13.91 -27.87
CA ARG A 117 12.87 14.13 -26.80
C ARG A 117 13.88 12.99 -26.79
N CYS A 118 15.15 13.30 -26.57
CA CYS A 118 16.18 12.30 -26.31
C CYS A 118 17.13 12.77 -25.20
N HIS A 119 17.57 11.84 -24.35
CA HIS A 119 18.54 12.13 -23.27
C HIS A 119 19.18 10.83 -22.76
N ARG A 120 20.36 10.96 -22.15
CA ARG A 120 21.02 9.88 -21.42
C ARG A 120 20.24 9.58 -20.13
N VAL A 121 20.19 8.31 -19.74
CA VAL A 121 19.47 7.86 -18.53
C VAL A 121 20.28 6.91 -17.69
N GLY A 122 19.98 6.87 -16.39
CA GLY A 122 20.65 6.01 -15.41
C GLY A 122 21.92 6.64 -14.83
N ARG A 123 22.57 5.91 -13.92
CA ARG A 123 23.77 6.39 -13.23
C ARG A 123 24.99 6.32 -14.15
N GLN A 124 25.84 7.33 -14.09
CA GLN A 124 27.12 7.33 -14.79
C GLN A 124 28.08 6.35 -14.09
N ILE A 125 28.64 5.42 -14.85
CA ILE A 125 29.55 4.39 -14.36
C ILE A 125 30.84 4.49 -15.20
N PRO A 126 32.03 4.57 -14.58
CA PRO A 126 33.29 4.62 -15.32
C PRO A 126 33.41 3.47 -16.31
N GLY A 127 33.77 3.78 -17.56
CA GLY A 127 33.92 2.79 -18.62
C GLY A 127 32.62 2.25 -19.23
N LYS A 128 31.44 2.66 -18.74
CA LYS A 128 30.14 2.23 -19.30
C LYS A 128 29.32 3.44 -19.77
N PRO A 129 29.07 3.59 -21.08
CA PRO A 129 28.24 4.67 -21.58
C PRO A 129 26.79 4.54 -21.07
N GLN A 130 26.21 5.66 -20.63
CA GLN A 130 24.82 5.68 -20.21
C GLN A 130 23.89 5.40 -21.41
N PRO A 131 22.85 4.58 -21.26
CA PRO A 131 21.86 4.38 -22.31
C PRO A 131 21.17 5.70 -22.69
N ILE A 132 20.71 5.81 -23.93
CA ILE A 132 19.88 6.93 -24.39
C ILE A 132 18.43 6.46 -24.43
N ILE A 133 17.50 7.23 -23.86
CA ILE A 133 16.08 7.08 -24.15
C ILE A 133 15.68 8.12 -25.19
N VAL A 134 15.02 7.67 -26.25
CA VAL A 134 14.50 8.47 -27.35
C VAL A 134 12.98 8.29 -27.38
N LYS A 135 12.24 9.39 -27.32
CA LYS A 135 10.78 9.43 -27.53
C LYS A 135 10.51 9.97 -28.93
N PHE A 136 9.78 9.20 -29.74
CA PHE A 136 9.34 9.62 -31.06
C PHE A 136 7.97 10.32 -31.01
N THR A 137 7.71 11.16 -32.00
CA THR A 137 6.43 11.89 -32.14
C THR A 137 5.27 10.94 -32.44
N SER A 138 5.51 9.85 -33.15
CA SER A 138 4.54 8.79 -33.47
C SER A 138 5.17 7.40 -33.40
N TYR A 139 4.34 6.36 -33.37
CA TYR A 139 4.72 4.93 -33.37
C TYR A 139 3.99 4.16 -34.47
#